data_AF-A0A847NR76-F1
#
_entry.id   AF-A0A847NR76-F1
#
_cell.length_a   1.000
_cell.length_b   1.000
_cell.length_c   1.000
_cell.angle_alpha   90.00
_cell.angle_beta   90.00
_cell.angle_gamma   90.00
#
_symmetry.space_group_name_H-M   'P 1'
#
loop_
_entity.id
_entity.type
_entity.pdbx_description
1 polymer ?
#
loop_
_entity_poly.entity_id
_entity_poly.type
_entity_poly.pdbx_seq_one_letter_code
_entity_poly.pdbx_strand_id
1 'polypeptide(L)'
;MLKGKKLLLEIINNALLAYQSGSNEQQIAFNNTELKAFLSTYKNPPEDIINLSDEMLKNITEFIDPIEEQKKFSATIKYLRGIAELNKNKEEKMLFNEQQKIKLIALEELIKNVIQHNEYLIEHSKTRSEKEINKYRKILSKIQNEEIFTAKDYDVVENIIHNETPNDAESNLDLIYTYMNEFNARKLQNKKEDQKEIKEVSKNDRTVIIKEIVNSLGINYDTLNMQVKLKFLGIKDLESFSNLAKFLKEEIVNKIDSPNITGLIYLLTNSNKNLIDEVITEFEKSSIEFKKLLNTGTTIFSEKGLKNFKNNKEIFVKYQVSLKKLIRNNITILTTDPDYLKSIIRLLEEKNINVTTIFERIPFLLEPKGQNLIEKNLKILDMYGFDVNTFFGENPIYTILGSWNLASKLDFFIEVGLNEQIHKSNDPGLELKNLITKRIYYAYKNNYGVWTNGSQYLSKQDESLPFEITRVSVPKILKVENEEYDQIILKNDFLITEEIIEQIKKDYPIMHLIDEAYRAAIYTEAPVGILKRKTEYVFGTQIISRLKVFKVFKILIDLNLDEKEALFFAITYNTILEPHEYDFINDAVSKIEIGDNYDQLLKTA
;
A
#
# COMPACT_ATOMS: atom_id res chain seq x y z
N MET A 1 21.35 -3.88 29.05
CA MET A 1 21.26 -5.36 29.09
C MET A 1 21.73 -6.05 30.38
N LEU A 2 23.04 -6.14 30.70
CA LEU A 2 23.52 -6.97 31.84
C LEU A 2 23.00 -6.51 33.21
N LYS A 3 22.73 -5.21 33.38
CA LYS A 3 22.23 -4.64 34.65
C LYS A 3 20.84 -5.16 35.02
N GLY A 4 19.86 -5.09 34.09
CA GLY A 4 18.50 -5.59 34.34
C GLY A 4 18.43 -7.11 34.59
N LYS A 5 19.23 -7.90 33.85
CA LYS A 5 19.36 -9.36 34.10
C LYS A 5 19.91 -9.66 35.49
N LYS A 6 21.00 -8.99 35.88
CA LYS A 6 21.64 -9.17 37.20
C LYS A 6 20.69 -8.77 38.32
N LEU A 7 20.01 -7.62 38.17
CA LEU A 7 19.04 -7.12 39.14
C LEU A 7 17.87 -8.09 39.34
N LEU A 8 17.28 -8.60 38.24
CA LEU A 8 16.18 -9.58 38.34
C LEU A 8 16.63 -10.89 39.00
N LEU A 9 17.83 -11.39 38.66
CA LEU A 9 18.39 -12.59 39.29
C LEU A 9 18.67 -12.39 40.77
N GLU A 10 19.23 -11.24 41.14
CA GLU A 10 19.52 -10.87 42.52
C GLU A 10 18.23 -10.84 43.36
N ILE A 11 17.20 -10.12 42.89
CA ILE A 11 15.90 -10.04 43.57
C ILE A 11 15.27 -11.43 43.74
N ILE A 12 15.23 -12.23 42.68
CA ILE A 12 14.63 -13.57 42.73
C ILE A 12 15.43 -14.51 43.63
N ASN A 13 16.75 -14.53 43.52
CA ASN A 13 17.59 -15.41 44.34
C ASN A 13 17.54 -15.03 45.81
N ASN A 14 17.56 -13.74 46.14
CA ASN A 14 17.44 -13.27 47.51
C ASN A 14 16.09 -13.69 48.11
N ALA A 15 14.99 -13.55 47.37
CA ALA A 15 13.67 -13.98 47.81
C ALA A 15 13.54 -15.51 47.98
N LEU A 16 14.12 -16.29 47.07
CA LEU A 16 14.15 -17.76 47.17
C LEU A 16 15.00 -18.23 48.36
N LEU A 17 16.16 -17.61 48.57
CA LEU A 17 17.03 -17.86 49.71
C LEU A 17 16.32 -17.50 51.01
N ALA A 18 15.62 -16.35 51.09
CA ALA A 18 14.87 -15.95 52.28
C ALA A 18 13.83 -17.01 52.65
N TYR A 19 13.07 -17.50 51.67
CA TYR A 19 12.10 -18.57 51.87
C TYR A 19 12.72 -19.89 52.36
N GLN A 20 13.87 -20.28 51.82
CA GLN A 20 14.60 -21.48 52.25
C GLN A 20 15.27 -21.30 53.62
N SER A 21 15.62 -20.08 53.97
CA SER A 21 16.34 -19.73 55.20
C SER A 21 15.44 -19.66 56.43
N GLY A 22 14.12 -19.83 56.28
CA GLY A 22 13.17 -19.89 57.40
C GLY A 22 13.53 -20.92 58.49
N SER A 23 14.36 -21.92 58.18
CA SER A 23 14.91 -22.87 59.16
C SER A 23 16.24 -22.47 59.81
N ASN A 24 16.97 -21.49 59.25
CA ASN A 24 18.30 -21.04 59.70
C ASN A 24 18.35 -19.57 60.17
N GLU A 25 17.20 -18.90 60.25
CA GLU A 25 17.05 -17.49 60.63
C GLU A 25 17.83 -17.11 61.90
N GLN A 26 17.80 -17.98 62.92
CA GLN A 26 18.53 -17.77 64.19
C GLN A 26 20.05 -17.74 64.01
N GLN A 27 20.59 -18.63 63.16
CA GLN A 27 22.03 -18.67 62.88
C GLN A 27 22.46 -17.46 62.04
N ILE A 28 21.64 -17.05 61.07
CA ILE A 28 21.90 -15.86 60.24
C ILE A 28 21.88 -14.59 61.11
N ALA A 29 20.91 -14.47 62.02
CA ALA A 29 20.84 -13.36 62.98
C ALA A 29 22.04 -13.32 63.94
N PHE A 30 22.50 -14.49 64.39
CA PHE A 30 23.71 -14.61 65.22
C PHE A 30 24.95 -14.16 64.45
N ASN A 31 25.17 -14.70 63.25
CA ASN A 31 26.30 -14.32 62.38
C ASN A 31 26.29 -12.81 62.08
N ASN A 32 25.12 -12.21 61.83
CA ASN A 32 25.01 -10.77 61.62
C ASN A 32 25.37 -9.95 62.86
N THR A 33 25.01 -10.43 64.05
CA THR A 33 25.37 -9.79 65.31
C THR A 33 26.90 -9.79 65.48
N GLU A 34 27.54 -10.92 65.18
CA GLU A 34 29.00 -11.06 65.21
C GLU A 34 29.70 -10.16 64.18
N LEU A 35 29.21 -10.10 62.94
CA LEU A 35 29.76 -9.24 61.89
C LEU A 35 29.60 -7.75 62.22
N LYS A 36 28.44 -7.33 62.76
CA LYS A 36 28.22 -5.95 63.23
C LYS A 36 29.16 -5.59 64.38
N ALA A 37 29.36 -6.51 65.34
CA ALA A 37 30.29 -6.32 66.44
C ALA A 37 31.72 -6.14 65.91
N PHE A 38 32.19 -7.01 65.01
CA PHE A 38 33.49 -6.87 64.36
C PHE A 38 33.64 -5.54 63.64
N LEU A 39 32.68 -5.17 62.78
CA LEU A 39 32.70 -3.92 62.01
C LEU A 39 32.75 -2.67 62.92
N SER A 40 32.05 -2.69 64.06
CA SER A 40 32.08 -1.59 65.03
C SER A 40 33.47 -1.36 65.67
N THR A 41 34.27 -2.43 65.71
CA THR A 41 35.64 -2.42 66.23
C THR A 41 36.71 -2.27 65.14
N TYR A 42 36.36 -2.42 63.86
CA TYR A 42 37.27 -2.37 62.71
C TYR A 42 37.56 -0.93 62.25
N LYS A 43 38.29 -0.17 63.05
CA LYS A 43 38.61 1.26 62.80
C LYS A 43 40.01 1.48 62.23
N ASN A 44 40.93 0.56 62.51
CA ASN A 44 42.28 0.51 61.98
C ASN A 44 42.50 -0.84 61.25
N PRO A 45 42.10 -0.94 59.96
CA PRO A 45 42.04 -2.20 59.21
C PRO A 45 43.32 -3.07 59.27
N PRO A 46 44.54 -2.49 59.19
CA PRO A 46 45.80 -3.22 59.35
C PRO A 46 45.99 -3.94 60.70
N GLU A 47 45.43 -3.42 61.79
CA GLU A 47 45.61 -3.96 63.13
C GLU A 47 44.40 -4.80 63.54
N ASP A 48 43.19 -4.37 63.19
CA ASP A 48 41.95 -4.97 63.66
C ASP A 48 41.57 -6.27 62.92
N ILE A 49 42.20 -6.55 61.77
CA ILE A 49 41.97 -7.78 61.00
C ILE A 49 42.28 -9.05 61.81
N ILE A 50 43.13 -8.97 62.84
CA ILE A 50 43.42 -10.09 63.75
C ILE A 50 42.18 -10.62 64.47
N ASN A 51 41.16 -9.78 64.65
CA ASN A 51 39.92 -10.14 65.33
C ASN A 51 38.93 -10.86 64.40
N LEU A 52 39.26 -10.99 63.11
CA LEU A 52 38.43 -11.70 62.15
C LEU A 52 38.64 -13.21 62.31
N SER A 53 37.61 -13.91 62.80
CA SER A 53 37.65 -15.37 62.92
C SER A 53 37.63 -16.06 61.55
N ASP A 54 38.14 -17.28 61.48
CA ASP A 54 38.08 -18.07 60.24
C ASP A 54 36.64 -18.39 59.83
N GLU A 55 35.74 -18.52 60.79
CA GLU A 55 34.31 -18.73 60.56
C GLU A 55 33.64 -17.48 59.98
N MET A 56 33.92 -16.29 60.54
CA MET A 56 33.47 -15.01 59.95
C MET A 56 34.00 -14.86 58.53
N LEU A 57 35.30 -15.10 58.31
CA LEU A 57 35.90 -14.99 56.98
C LEU A 57 35.26 -15.97 55.99
N LYS A 58 34.96 -17.19 56.42
CA LYS A 58 34.24 -18.16 55.60
C LYS A 58 32.86 -17.60 55.22
N ASN A 59 32.07 -17.16 56.21
CA ASN A 59 30.73 -16.62 56.00
C ASN A 59 30.73 -15.38 55.09
N ILE A 60 31.73 -14.52 55.20
CA ILE A 60 31.88 -13.33 54.35
C ILE A 60 32.23 -13.72 52.90
N THR A 61 33.16 -14.65 52.74
CA THR A 61 33.70 -15.00 51.42
C THR A 61 32.82 -15.95 50.62
N GLU A 62 31.85 -16.62 51.25
CA GLU A 62 30.79 -17.38 50.54
C GLU A 62 29.99 -16.53 49.54
N PHE A 63 30.02 -15.20 49.66
CA PHE A 63 29.38 -14.26 48.74
C PHE A 63 30.25 -13.87 47.53
N ILE A 64 31.46 -14.42 47.40
CA ILE A 64 32.37 -14.13 46.28
C ILE A 64 32.27 -15.26 45.25
N ASP A 65 31.84 -14.91 44.05
CA ASP A 65 31.89 -15.78 42.87
C ASP A 65 32.90 -15.25 41.84
N PRO A 66 33.65 -16.13 41.14
CA PRO A 66 33.64 -17.59 41.25
C PRO A 66 34.51 -18.13 42.41
N ILE A 67 34.39 -19.43 42.71
CA ILE A 67 35.11 -20.13 43.80
C ILE A 67 36.63 -19.88 43.76
N GLU A 68 37.23 -19.72 42.58
CA GLU A 68 38.65 -19.37 42.45
C GLU A 68 38.97 -17.99 43.04
N GLU A 69 38.11 -17.00 42.81
CA GLU A 69 38.25 -15.66 43.39
C GLU A 69 37.97 -15.66 44.89
N GLN A 70 36.97 -16.41 45.34
CA GLN A 70 36.73 -16.67 46.76
C GLN A 70 38.00 -17.20 47.45
N LYS A 71 38.60 -18.25 46.90
CA LYS A 71 39.82 -18.87 47.43
C LYS A 71 40.99 -17.88 47.43
N LYS A 72 41.18 -17.11 46.35
CA LYS A 72 42.23 -16.08 46.26
C LYS A 72 42.01 -14.97 47.29
N PHE A 73 40.79 -14.48 47.43
CA PHE A 73 40.46 -13.40 48.37
C PHE A 73 40.64 -13.89 49.81
N SER A 74 40.07 -15.05 50.17
CA SER A 74 40.24 -15.67 51.49
C SER A 74 41.71 -15.90 51.83
N ALA A 75 42.50 -16.45 50.91
CA ALA A 75 43.94 -16.64 51.09
C ALA A 75 44.68 -15.30 51.30
N THR A 76 44.28 -14.27 50.55
CA THR A 76 44.85 -12.91 50.71
C THR A 76 44.53 -12.36 52.10
N ILE A 77 43.28 -12.41 52.55
CA ILE A 77 42.88 -11.91 53.87
C ILE A 77 43.58 -12.69 54.99
N LYS A 78 43.72 -14.02 54.87
CA LYS A 78 44.50 -14.83 55.82
C LYS A 78 45.97 -14.45 55.85
N TYR A 79 46.58 -14.18 54.70
CA TYR A 79 47.94 -13.70 54.62
C TYR A 79 48.11 -12.33 55.30
N LEU A 80 47.17 -11.39 55.07
CA LEU A 80 47.19 -10.08 55.72
C LEU A 80 46.99 -10.19 57.24
N ARG A 81 46.10 -11.10 57.68
CA ARG A 81 45.92 -11.41 59.10
C ARG A 81 47.22 -11.95 59.72
N GLY A 82 47.91 -12.86 59.03
CA GLY A 82 49.21 -13.38 59.47
C GLY A 82 50.30 -12.30 59.58
N ILE A 83 50.34 -11.32 58.67
CA ILE A 83 51.22 -10.15 58.80
C ILE A 83 50.85 -9.32 60.04
N ALA A 84 49.56 -9.05 60.26
CA ALA A 84 49.09 -8.30 61.41
C ALA A 84 49.41 -9.00 62.74
N GLU A 85 49.27 -10.33 62.80
CA GLU A 85 49.66 -11.16 63.96
C GLU A 85 51.17 -11.09 64.24
N LEU A 86 52.01 -11.14 63.19
CA LEU A 86 53.46 -10.97 63.33
C LEU A 86 53.84 -9.58 63.82
N ASN A 87 53.14 -8.54 63.36
CA ASN A 87 53.35 -7.14 63.76
C ASN A 87 52.92 -6.85 65.20
N LYS A 88 52.00 -7.63 65.77
CA LYS A 88 51.60 -7.50 67.18
C LYS A 88 52.73 -7.89 68.15
N ASN A 89 53.64 -8.77 67.70
CA ASN A 89 54.63 -9.43 68.56
C ASN A 89 56.09 -8.96 68.31
N LYS A 90 56.32 -7.96 67.46
CA LYS A 90 57.66 -7.47 67.09
C LYS A 90 57.80 -5.96 67.28
N GLU A 91 59.01 -5.51 67.60
CA GLU A 91 59.36 -4.08 67.67
C GLU A 91 59.37 -3.40 66.29
N GLU A 92 59.69 -4.14 65.22
CA GLU A 92 59.61 -3.67 63.83
C GLU A 92 58.36 -4.19 63.12
N LYS A 93 57.47 -3.27 62.72
CA LYS A 93 56.23 -3.57 61.99
C LYS A 93 56.47 -3.63 60.47
N MET A 94 56.02 -4.71 59.83
CA MET A 94 55.88 -4.79 58.38
C MET A 94 54.70 -3.93 57.92
N LEU A 95 54.97 -2.89 57.13
CA LEU A 95 53.93 -2.00 56.62
C LEU A 95 53.15 -2.66 55.48
N PHE A 96 51.81 -2.57 55.55
CA PHE A 96 50.96 -2.95 54.43
C PHE A 96 51.15 -1.97 53.27
N ASN A 97 51.37 -2.51 52.07
CA ASN A 97 51.41 -1.70 50.86
C ASN A 97 49.98 -1.24 50.47
N GLU A 98 49.89 -0.29 49.53
CA GLU A 98 48.59 0.28 49.13
C GLU A 98 47.63 -0.77 48.55
N GLN A 99 48.11 -1.76 47.80
CA GLN A 99 47.25 -2.84 47.30
C GLN A 99 46.66 -3.69 48.43
N GLN A 100 47.43 -3.93 49.49
CA GLN A 100 46.98 -4.66 50.66
C GLN A 100 45.95 -3.86 51.46
N LYS A 101 46.16 -2.54 51.63
CA LYS A 101 45.17 -1.65 52.25
C LYS A 101 43.85 -1.62 51.47
N ILE A 102 43.92 -1.57 50.14
CA ILE A 102 42.73 -1.66 49.27
C ILE A 102 41.96 -2.97 49.51
N LYS A 103 42.65 -4.09 49.72
CA LYS A 103 41.99 -5.37 50.04
C LYS A 103 41.29 -5.38 51.39
N LEU A 104 41.81 -4.65 52.38
CA LEU A 104 41.17 -4.48 53.69
C LEU A 104 39.92 -3.59 53.62
N ILE A 105 39.96 -2.54 52.80
CA ILE A 105 38.77 -1.71 52.51
C ILE A 105 37.70 -2.53 51.78
N ALA A 106 38.11 -3.33 50.79
CA ALA A 106 37.19 -4.23 50.08
C ALA A 106 36.56 -5.28 51.01
N LEU A 107 37.28 -5.74 52.04
CA LEU A 107 36.73 -6.61 53.08
C LEU A 107 35.65 -5.90 53.90
N GLU A 108 35.88 -4.65 54.30
CA GLU A 108 34.90 -3.86 55.06
C GLU A 108 33.60 -3.65 54.27
N GLU A 109 33.70 -3.30 52.98
CA GLU A 109 32.55 -3.17 52.09
C GLU A 109 31.80 -4.49 51.93
N LEU A 110 32.53 -5.60 51.76
CA LEU A 110 31.94 -6.92 51.64
C LEU A 110 31.18 -7.31 52.91
N ILE A 111 31.72 -7.02 54.11
CA ILE A 111 31.02 -7.26 55.39
C ILE A 111 29.71 -6.47 55.45
N LYS A 112 29.70 -5.20 55.07
CA LYS A 112 28.48 -4.37 55.03
C LYS A 112 27.43 -4.98 54.11
N ASN A 113 27.84 -5.44 52.93
CA ASN A 113 26.94 -6.07 51.96
C ASN A 113 26.35 -7.38 52.51
N VAL A 114 27.17 -8.21 53.17
CA VAL A 114 26.71 -9.46 53.79
C VAL A 114 25.71 -9.18 54.92
N ILE A 115 25.95 -8.17 55.75
CA ILE A 115 25.03 -7.77 56.81
C ILE A 115 23.67 -7.37 56.22
N GLN A 116 23.67 -6.48 55.23
CA GLN A 116 22.45 -6.01 54.57
C GLN A 116 21.68 -7.18 53.92
N HIS A 117 22.39 -8.07 53.24
CA HIS A 117 21.81 -9.26 52.63
C HIS A 117 21.12 -10.16 53.69
N ASN A 118 21.82 -10.45 54.78
CA ASN A 118 21.28 -11.27 55.87
C ASN A 118 20.10 -10.62 56.58
N GLU A 119 20.08 -9.30 56.76
CA GLU A 119 18.93 -8.57 57.31
C GLU A 119 17.69 -8.73 56.43
N TYR A 120 17.87 -8.59 55.12
CA TYR A 120 16.80 -8.82 54.15
C TYR A 120 16.27 -10.27 54.24
N LEU A 121 17.15 -11.27 54.34
CA LEU A 121 16.74 -12.67 54.47
C LEU A 121 15.89 -12.92 55.72
N ILE A 122 16.25 -12.32 56.85
CA ILE A 122 15.52 -12.46 58.12
C ILE A 122 14.12 -11.85 58.00
N GLU A 123 14.04 -10.59 57.55
CA GLU A 123 12.79 -9.84 57.42
C GLU A 123 11.78 -10.56 56.51
N HIS A 124 12.27 -11.25 55.48
CA HIS A 124 11.44 -11.85 54.44
C HIS A 124 11.31 -13.38 54.52
N SER A 125 11.73 -14.01 55.63
CA SER A 125 11.85 -15.48 55.74
C SER A 125 10.52 -16.25 55.85
N LYS A 126 9.41 -15.61 56.27
CA LYS A 126 8.14 -16.30 56.62
C LYS A 126 6.88 -15.79 55.91
N THR A 127 7.00 -14.87 54.96
CA THR A 127 5.85 -14.11 54.42
C THR A 127 5.28 -14.65 53.11
N ARG A 128 5.91 -15.64 52.47
CA ARG A 128 5.52 -16.09 51.10
C ARG A 128 4.89 -17.48 51.10
N SER A 129 3.84 -17.66 50.31
CA SER A 129 3.23 -18.96 50.05
C SER A 129 4.02 -19.79 49.03
N GLU A 130 3.93 -21.13 49.09
CA GLU A 130 4.57 -22.02 48.09
C GLU A 130 4.10 -21.70 46.65
N LYS A 131 2.87 -21.22 46.49
CA LYS A 131 2.33 -20.77 45.20
C LYS A 131 3.07 -19.55 44.66
N GLU A 132 3.44 -18.62 45.52
CA GLU A 132 4.24 -17.45 45.14
C GLU A 132 5.65 -17.88 44.79
N ILE A 133 6.30 -18.70 45.61
CA ILE A 133 7.67 -19.21 45.35
C ILE A 133 7.78 -19.96 44.03
N ASN A 134 6.76 -20.73 43.64
CA ASN A 134 6.72 -21.39 42.34
C ASN A 134 6.73 -20.41 41.16
N LYS A 135 6.18 -19.20 41.32
CA LYS A 135 6.29 -18.14 40.30
C LYS A 135 7.73 -17.66 40.16
N TYR A 136 8.45 -17.49 41.27
CA TYR A 136 9.85 -17.04 41.28
C TYR A 136 10.75 -18.10 40.60
N ARG A 137 10.57 -19.38 40.96
CA ARG A 137 11.28 -20.51 40.33
C ARG A 137 11.02 -20.60 38.81
N LYS A 138 9.78 -20.32 38.38
CA LYS A 138 9.42 -20.32 36.95
C LYS A 138 10.20 -19.25 36.18
N ILE A 139 10.27 -18.03 36.69
CA ILE A 139 11.03 -16.95 36.05
C ILE A 139 12.53 -17.26 36.07
N LEU A 140 13.07 -17.77 37.18
CA LEU A 140 14.47 -18.19 37.29
C LEU A 140 14.84 -19.25 36.25
N SER A 141 14.03 -20.30 36.12
CA SER A 141 14.22 -21.36 35.12
C SER A 141 14.21 -20.80 33.70
N LYS A 142 13.35 -19.83 33.39
CA LYS A 142 13.35 -19.17 32.07
C LYS A 142 14.63 -18.40 31.80
N ILE A 143 15.15 -17.69 32.80
CA ILE A 143 16.42 -16.96 32.66
C ILE A 143 17.60 -17.93 32.46
N GLN A 144 17.62 -19.05 33.19
CA GLN A 144 18.69 -20.06 33.14
C GLN A 144 18.67 -20.89 31.85
N ASN A 145 17.48 -21.32 31.41
CA ASN A 145 17.28 -22.08 30.18
C ASN A 145 17.27 -21.19 28.93
N GLU A 146 17.48 -19.90 29.11
CA GLU A 146 17.43 -18.87 28.07
C GLU A 146 16.13 -18.90 27.23
N GLU A 147 15.01 -19.14 27.89
CA GLU A 147 13.68 -19.18 27.27
C GLU A 147 13.07 -17.79 27.11
N ILE A 148 12.28 -17.62 26.05
CA ILE A 148 11.53 -16.38 25.78
C ILE A 148 10.48 -16.15 26.88
N PHE A 149 10.36 -14.88 27.31
CA PHE A 149 9.33 -14.42 28.25
C PHE A 149 8.01 -14.16 27.52
N THR A 150 6.92 -14.66 28.05
CA THR A 150 5.55 -14.41 27.55
C THR A 150 4.92 -13.23 28.27
N ALA A 151 3.82 -12.68 27.76
CA ALA A 151 3.09 -11.58 28.41
C ALA A 151 2.75 -11.89 29.89
N LYS A 152 2.31 -13.12 30.17
CA LYS A 152 2.04 -13.57 31.54
C LYS A 152 3.27 -13.56 32.45
N ASP A 153 4.47 -13.70 31.88
CA ASP A 153 5.71 -13.66 32.64
C ASP A 153 6.09 -12.21 33.01
N TYR A 154 5.69 -11.20 32.22
CA TYR A 154 5.83 -9.79 32.60
C TYR A 154 4.95 -9.48 33.81
N ASP A 155 3.68 -9.89 33.79
CA ASP A 155 2.77 -9.72 34.93
C ASP A 155 3.33 -10.39 36.21
N VAL A 156 3.96 -11.55 36.06
CA VAL A 156 4.60 -12.26 37.18
C VAL A 156 5.81 -11.49 37.70
N VAL A 157 6.67 -10.99 36.81
CA VAL A 157 7.84 -10.18 37.17
C VAL A 157 7.38 -8.90 37.87
N GLU A 158 6.36 -8.22 37.37
CA GLU A 158 5.81 -7.01 37.98
C GLU A 158 5.42 -7.22 39.45
N ASN A 159 4.65 -8.27 39.70
CA ASN A 159 4.25 -8.64 41.05
C ASN A 159 5.45 -8.98 41.94
N ILE A 160 6.48 -9.65 41.41
CA ILE A 160 7.71 -9.93 42.16
C ILE A 160 8.40 -8.61 42.55
N ILE A 161 8.60 -7.71 41.59
CA ILE A 161 9.38 -6.47 41.84
C ILE A 161 8.66 -5.53 42.80
N HIS A 162 7.33 -5.39 42.70
CA HIS A 162 6.56 -4.60 43.66
C HIS A 162 6.57 -5.19 45.07
N ASN A 163 6.60 -6.51 45.21
CA ASN A 163 6.65 -7.16 46.51
C ASN A 163 8.04 -7.09 47.14
N GLU A 164 9.11 -7.24 46.34
CA GLU A 164 10.47 -7.34 46.86
C GLU A 164 11.19 -5.99 46.98
N THR A 165 10.83 -5.02 46.13
CA THR A 165 11.47 -3.71 46.09
C THR A 165 10.43 -2.58 45.99
N PRO A 166 9.45 -2.48 46.92
CA PRO A 166 8.30 -1.58 46.78
C PRO A 166 8.69 -0.11 46.60
N ASN A 167 9.77 0.34 47.24
CA ASN A 167 10.21 1.74 47.20
C ASN A 167 10.87 2.14 45.87
N ASP A 168 11.46 1.17 45.17
CA ASP A 168 12.22 1.37 43.93
C ASP A 168 11.58 0.62 42.73
N ALA A 169 10.35 0.13 42.91
CA ALA A 169 9.73 -0.83 42.01
C ALA A 169 9.69 -0.34 40.56
N GLU A 170 9.27 0.91 40.34
CA GLU A 170 9.19 1.50 39.00
C GLU A 170 10.55 1.63 38.31
N SER A 171 11.57 2.07 39.06
CA SER A 171 12.95 2.20 38.56
C SER A 171 13.55 0.84 38.21
N ASN A 172 13.30 -0.17 39.06
CA ASN A 172 13.75 -1.53 38.83
C ASN A 172 13.01 -2.17 37.65
N LEU A 173 11.70 -1.95 37.55
CA LEU A 173 10.85 -2.44 36.46
C LEU A 173 11.31 -1.93 35.10
N ASP A 174 11.63 -0.64 34.97
CA ASP A 174 12.12 -0.07 33.70
C ASP A 174 13.40 -0.79 33.22
N LEU A 175 14.36 -0.99 34.12
CA LEU A 175 15.61 -1.70 33.82
C LEU A 175 15.37 -3.17 33.46
N ILE A 176 14.43 -3.83 34.15
CA ILE A 176 14.12 -5.25 33.97
C ILE A 176 13.32 -5.48 32.69
N TYR A 177 12.30 -4.65 32.41
CA TYR A 177 11.53 -4.70 31.18
C TYR A 177 12.38 -4.37 29.97
N THR A 178 13.29 -3.40 30.08
CA THR A 178 14.30 -3.16 29.03
C THR A 178 15.11 -4.43 28.75
N TYR A 179 15.60 -5.12 29.79
CA TYR A 179 16.28 -6.41 29.61
C TYR A 179 15.40 -7.48 28.96
N MET A 180 14.18 -7.70 29.46
CA MET A 180 13.27 -8.74 28.95
C MET A 180 12.90 -8.47 27.48
N ASN A 181 12.65 -7.22 27.12
CA ASN A 181 12.36 -6.79 25.75
C ASN A 181 13.55 -7.01 24.83
N GLU A 182 14.75 -6.54 25.23
CA GLU A 182 15.96 -6.75 24.44
C GLU A 182 16.31 -8.25 24.31
N PHE A 183 16.15 -9.04 25.38
CA PHE A 183 16.40 -10.47 25.39
C PHE A 183 15.45 -11.22 24.45
N ASN A 184 14.15 -10.94 24.54
CA ASN A 184 13.15 -11.49 23.64
C ASN A 184 13.44 -11.08 22.19
N ALA A 185 13.77 -9.80 21.94
CA ALA A 185 14.11 -9.31 20.61
C ALA A 185 15.33 -10.03 20.03
N ARG A 186 16.41 -10.20 20.82
CA ARG A 186 17.61 -10.94 20.39
C ARG A 186 17.34 -12.42 20.17
N LYS A 187 16.61 -13.11 21.07
CA LYS A 187 16.26 -14.52 20.87
C LYS A 187 15.35 -14.74 19.67
N LEU A 188 14.47 -13.78 19.36
CA LEU A 188 13.65 -13.80 18.15
C LEU A 188 14.47 -13.47 16.89
N GLN A 189 15.49 -12.61 16.98
CA GLN A 189 16.46 -12.36 15.90
C GLN A 189 17.34 -13.59 15.66
N ASN A 190 17.93 -14.18 16.70
CA ASN A 190 18.74 -15.39 16.58
C ASN A 190 17.91 -16.57 16.08
N LYS A 191 16.64 -16.74 16.53
CA LYS A 191 15.72 -17.71 15.91
C LYS A 191 15.45 -17.41 14.43
N LYS A 192 15.48 -16.16 13.99
CA LYS A 192 15.37 -15.77 12.56
C LYS A 192 16.68 -15.98 11.80
N GLU A 193 17.83 -15.90 12.46
CA GLU A 193 19.18 -16.13 11.90
C GLU A 193 19.51 -17.62 11.81
N ASP A 194 19.24 -18.42 12.84
CA ASP A 194 19.35 -19.88 12.82
C ASP A 194 18.37 -20.53 11.84
N GLN A 195 17.17 -19.93 11.68
CA GLN A 195 16.24 -20.30 10.60
C GLN A 195 16.67 -19.78 9.23
N LYS A 196 17.57 -18.78 9.14
CA LYS A 196 18.17 -18.32 7.88
C LYS A 196 19.31 -19.25 7.47
N GLU A 197 20.19 -19.67 8.37
CA GLU A 197 21.33 -20.54 8.06
C GLU A 197 20.89 -21.95 7.63
N ILE A 198 19.91 -22.56 8.31
CA ILE A 198 19.32 -23.86 7.92
C ILE A 198 18.49 -23.73 6.62
N LYS A 199 17.89 -22.55 6.37
CA LYS A 199 17.21 -22.26 5.08
C LYS A 199 18.17 -21.89 3.96
N GLU A 200 19.37 -21.38 4.23
CA GLU A 200 20.36 -20.99 3.22
C GLU A 200 21.11 -22.20 2.68
N VAL A 201 21.44 -23.19 3.52
CA VAL A 201 21.99 -24.47 3.06
C VAL A 201 20.97 -25.24 2.19
N SER A 202 19.69 -25.33 2.61
CA SER A 202 18.66 -25.98 1.77
C SER A 202 18.17 -25.12 0.58
N LYS A 203 18.29 -23.78 0.64
CA LYS A 203 18.04 -22.89 -0.52
C LYS A 203 19.13 -23.01 -1.57
N ASN A 204 20.40 -23.22 -1.21
CA ASN A 204 21.46 -23.35 -2.20
C ASN A 204 21.27 -24.60 -3.05
N ASP A 205 20.99 -25.77 -2.44
CA ASP A 205 20.69 -27.00 -3.19
C ASP A 205 19.41 -26.87 -4.02
N ARG A 206 18.36 -26.27 -3.45
CA ARG A 206 17.09 -26.04 -4.14
C ARG A 206 17.20 -25.05 -5.30
N THR A 207 18.01 -24.00 -5.14
CA THR A 207 18.25 -23.02 -6.22
C THR A 207 19.04 -23.66 -7.34
N VAL A 208 20.00 -24.54 -7.04
CA VAL A 208 20.72 -25.33 -8.07
C VAL A 208 19.76 -26.21 -8.85
N ILE A 209 18.89 -26.97 -8.18
CA ILE A 209 17.88 -27.82 -8.84
C ILE A 209 16.92 -26.99 -9.70
N ILE A 210 16.42 -25.87 -9.19
CA ILE A 210 15.55 -24.95 -9.95
C ILE A 210 16.29 -24.39 -11.17
N LYS A 211 17.55 -23.98 -11.02
CA LYS A 211 18.38 -23.48 -12.12
C LYS A 211 18.53 -24.54 -13.21
N GLU A 212 18.84 -25.78 -12.85
CA GLU A 212 18.97 -26.90 -13.79
C GLU A 212 17.67 -27.14 -14.56
N ILE A 213 16.53 -27.20 -13.85
CA ILE A 213 15.22 -27.39 -14.47
C ILE A 213 14.87 -26.26 -15.44
N VAL A 214 15.05 -25.00 -15.04
CA VAL A 214 14.76 -23.83 -15.88
C VAL A 214 15.70 -23.73 -17.08
N ASN A 215 17.00 -23.95 -16.87
CA ASN A 215 18.01 -23.95 -17.93
C ASN A 215 17.76 -25.09 -18.95
N SER A 216 17.17 -26.21 -18.53
CA SER A 216 16.84 -27.31 -19.44
C SER A 216 15.89 -26.91 -20.58
N LEU A 217 15.12 -25.82 -20.39
CA LEU A 217 14.21 -25.21 -21.36
C LEU A 217 14.83 -24.07 -22.16
N GLY A 218 16.14 -23.83 -22.02
CA GLY A 218 16.85 -22.73 -22.70
C GLY A 218 16.65 -21.36 -22.04
N ILE A 219 16.08 -21.30 -20.84
CA ILE A 219 15.88 -20.06 -20.09
C ILE A 219 17.06 -19.85 -19.15
N ASN A 220 17.82 -18.77 -19.30
CA ASN A 220 18.89 -18.45 -18.37
C ASN A 220 18.31 -17.91 -17.05
N TYR A 221 18.28 -18.75 -16.00
CA TYR A 221 17.73 -18.37 -14.70
C TYR A 221 18.42 -17.12 -14.10
N ASP A 222 19.72 -16.96 -14.31
CA ASP A 222 20.49 -15.90 -13.67
C ASP A 222 20.19 -14.51 -14.24
N THR A 223 19.70 -14.43 -15.49
CA THR A 223 19.26 -13.17 -16.10
C THR A 223 17.83 -12.78 -15.74
N LEU A 224 17.07 -13.65 -15.07
CA LEU A 224 15.69 -13.36 -14.66
C LEU A 224 15.62 -12.30 -13.57
N ASN A 225 14.55 -11.50 -13.60
CA ASN A 225 14.29 -10.52 -12.55
C ASN A 225 13.97 -11.21 -11.20
N MET A 226 14.13 -10.46 -10.11
CA MET A 226 13.98 -11.00 -8.75
C MET A 226 12.57 -11.52 -8.46
N GLN A 227 11.53 -10.88 -9.01
CA GLN A 227 10.14 -11.31 -8.80
C GLN A 227 9.87 -12.70 -9.39
N VAL A 228 10.39 -12.98 -10.58
CA VAL A 228 10.29 -14.29 -11.24
C VAL A 228 11.10 -15.34 -10.48
N LYS A 229 12.33 -15.02 -10.05
CA LYS A 229 13.15 -15.90 -9.22
C LYS A 229 12.43 -16.31 -7.93
N LEU A 230 11.78 -15.36 -7.26
CA LEU A 230 10.98 -15.62 -6.06
C LEU A 230 9.80 -16.56 -6.33
N LYS A 231 9.14 -16.47 -7.49
CA LYS A 231 8.07 -17.42 -7.88
C LYS A 231 8.61 -18.83 -7.99
N PHE A 232 9.75 -19.04 -8.65
CA PHE A 232 10.37 -20.36 -8.76
C PHE A 232 10.79 -20.92 -7.40
N LEU A 233 11.41 -20.10 -6.54
CA LEU A 233 11.79 -20.53 -5.19
C LEU A 233 10.58 -20.96 -4.34
N GLY A 234 9.40 -20.38 -4.59
CA GLY A 234 8.14 -20.72 -3.95
C GLY A 234 7.54 -22.08 -4.34
N ILE A 235 8.02 -22.75 -5.39
CA ILE A 235 7.44 -24.01 -5.90
C ILE A 235 7.79 -25.18 -4.98
N LYS A 236 6.89 -25.57 -4.07
CA LYS A 236 7.16 -26.57 -3.02
C LYS A 236 7.58 -27.94 -3.57
N ASP A 237 6.87 -28.44 -4.57
CA ASP A 237 7.08 -29.75 -5.20
C ASP A 237 8.00 -29.64 -6.43
N LEU A 238 9.28 -29.99 -6.25
CA LEU A 238 10.28 -29.94 -7.31
C LEU A 238 10.19 -31.12 -8.28
N GLU A 239 9.59 -32.24 -7.87
CA GLU A 239 9.43 -33.41 -8.73
C GLU A 239 8.36 -33.13 -9.79
N SER A 240 7.18 -32.65 -9.38
CA SER A 240 6.16 -32.19 -10.30
C SER A 240 6.65 -31.05 -11.21
N PHE A 241 7.47 -30.14 -10.67
CA PHE A 241 8.08 -29.07 -11.43
C PHE A 241 9.05 -29.58 -12.51
N SER A 242 9.91 -30.54 -12.17
CA SER A 242 10.83 -31.19 -13.10
C SER A 242 10.08 -31.96 -14.20
N ASN A 243 9.04 -32.71 -13.82
CA ASN A 243 8.20 -33.45 -14.76
C ASN A 243 7.46 -32.52 -15.72
N LEU A 244 6.95 -31.38 -15.23
CA LEU A 244 6.35 -30.36 -16.09
C LEU A 244 7.37 -29.78 -17.06
N ALA A 245 8.58 -29.44 -16.60
CA ALA A 245 9.62 -28.90 -17.47
C ALA A 245 10.03 -29.89 -18.58
N LYS A 246 10.19 -31.18 -18.25
CA LYS A 246 10.45 -32.23 -19.26
C LYS A 246 9.35 -32.30 -20.30
N PHE A 247 8.09 -32.36 -19.85
CA PHE A 247 6.93 -32.34 -20.74
C PHE A 247 6.90 -31.11 -21.65
N LEU A 248 7.14 -29.91 -21.10
CA LEU A 248 7.18 -28.68 -21.90
C LEU A 248 8.30 -28.75 -22.95
N LYS A 249 9.49 -29.24 -22.58
CA LYS A 249 10.63 -29.37 -23.48
C LYS A 249 10.34 -30.29 -24.66
N GLU A 250 9.75 -31.45 -24.37
CA GLU A 250 9.49 -32.50 -25.36
C GLU A 250 8.33 -32.11 -26.30
N GLU A 251 7.27 -31.51 -25.76
CA GLU A 251 5.98 -31.45 -26.45
C GLU A 251 5.49 -30.04 -26.81
N ILE A 252 6.03 -29.00 -26.17
CA ILE A 252 5.48 -27.63 -26.22
C ILE A 252 6.50 -26.60 -26.73
N VAL A 253 7.77 -26.66 -26.32
CA VAL A 253 8.79 -25.63 -26.62
C VAL A 253 8.90 -25.35 -28.12
N ASN A 254 8.89 -26.38 -28.97
CA ASN A 254 8.98 -26.23 -30.42
C ASN A 254 7.79 -25.50 -31.07
N LYS A 255 6.70 -25.26 -30.31
CA LYS A 255 5.50 -24.54 -30.76
C LYS A 255 5.46 -23.09 -30.27
N ILE A 256 6.37 -22.72 -29.38
CA ILE A 256 6.49 -21.35 -28.87
C ILE A 256 7.45 -20.60 -29.80
N ASP A 257 7.04 -19.41 -30.23
CA ASP A 257 7.88 -18.58 -31.09
C ASP A 257 9.12 -18.11 -30.31
N SER A 258 10.26 -18.05 -31.01
CA SER A 258 11.61 -18.08 -30.43
C SER A 258 12.05 -16.91 -29.52
N PRO A 259 11.21 -15.94 -29.12
CA PRO A 259 11.51 -15.12 -27.95
C PRO A 259 10.47 -15.16 -26.81
N ASN A 260 9.41 -15.98 -26.84
CA ASN A 260 8.37 -15.95 -25.79
C ASN A 260 8.75 -16.72 -24.50
N ILE A 261 9.89 -16.35 -23.93
CA ILE A 261 10.40 -16.84 -22.64
C ILE A 261 9.40 -16.53 -21.52
N THR A 262 8.71 -15.39 -21.57
CA THR A 262 7.70 -15.00 -20.57
C THR A 262 6.53 -16.00 -20.53
N GLY A 263 6.07 -16.48 -21.68
CA GLY A 263 5.02 -17.49 -21.76
C GLY A 263 5.45 -18.83 -21.15
N LEU A 264 6.67 -19.29 -21.44
CA LEU A 264 7.23 -20.49 -20.81
C LEU A 264 7.35 -20.37 -19.29
N ILE A 265 7.86 -19.24 -18.80
CA ILE A 265 7.93 -18.95 -17.36
C ILE A 265 6.53 -18.99 -16.74
N TYR A 266 5.53 -18.45 -17.43
CA TYR A 266 4.15 -18.46 -16.93
C TYR A 266 3.62 -19.89 -16.79
N LEU A 267 3.79 -20.73 -17.82
CA LEU A 267 3.39 -22.15 -17.80
C LEU A 267 4.06 -22.90 -16.65
N LEU A 268 5.37 -22.71 -16.47
CA LEU A 268 6.14 -23.34 -15.40
C LEU A 268 5.70 -22.94 -14.00
N THR A 269 5.23 -21.70 -13.81
CA THR A 269 4.95 -21.16 -12.47
C THR A 269 3.47 -21.15 -12.10
N ASN A 270 2.56 -21.27 -13.07
CA ASN A 270 1.10 -21.14 -12.84
C ASN A 270 0.29 -22.28 -13.45
N SER A 271 0.91 -23.29 -14.06
CA SER A 271 0.23 -24.43 -14.68
C SER A 271 0.76 -25.78 -14.18
N ASN A 272 0.17 -26.85 -14.69
CA ASN A 272 0.61 -28.22 -14.54
C ASN A 272 0.22 -29.02 -15.79
N LYS A 273 0.69 -30.26 -15.90
CA LYS A 273 0.45 -31.10 -17.07
C LYS A 273 -1.05 -31.29 -17.35
N ASN A 274 -1.86 -31.57 -16.32
CA ASN A 274 -3.29 -31.81 -16.47
C ASN A 274 -4.00 -30.58 -17.07
N LEU A 275 -3.69 -29.38 -16.58
CA LEU A 275 -4.26 -28.13 -17.12
C LEU A 275 -3.90 -27.93 -18.59
N ILE A 276 -2.65 -28.24 -18.98
CA ILE A 276 -2.22 -28.14 -20.38
C ILE A 276 -2.94 -29.19 -21.25
N ASP A 277 -3.04 -30.43 -20.78
CA ASP A 277 -3.73 -31.51 -21.48
C ASP A 277 -5.23 -31.22 -21.67
N GLU A 278 -5.88 -30.58 -20.70
CA GLU A 278 -7.27 -30.11 -20.84
C GLU A 278 -7.41 -29.05 -21.94
N VAL A 279 -6.50 -28.07 -22.01
CA VAL A 279 -6.51 -27.07 -23.10
C VAL A 279 -6.19 -27.72 -24.45
N ILE A 280 -5.30 -28.71 -24.49
CA ILE A 280 -5.00 -29.48 -25.71
C ILE A 280 -6.25 -30.22 -26.20
N THR A 281 -7.04 -30.79 -25.28
CA THR A 281 -8.29 -31.50 -25.62
C THR A 281 -9.30 -30.54 -26.26
N GLU A 282 -9.33 -29.29 -25.83
CA GLU A 282 -10.25 -28.27 -26.34
C GLU A 282 -9.84 -27.67 -27.70
N PHE A 283 -8.54 -27.51 -27.96
CA PHE A 283 -8.05 -26.79 -29.14
C PHE A 283 -7.27 -27.63 -30.13
N GLU A 284 -7.04 -28.92 -29.87
CA GLU A 284 -6.07 -29.77 -30.58
C GLU A 284 -4.63 -29.24 -30.54
N LYS A 285 -3.70 -30.14 -30.23
CA LYS A 285 -2.29 -29.78 -30.02
C LYS A 285 -1.60 -29.16 -31.25
N SER A 286 -2.07 -29.45 -32.45
CA SER A 286 -1.50 -29.01 -33.73
C SER A 286 -2.18 -27.77 -34.31
N SER A 287 -3.23 -27.26 -33.67
CA SER A 287 -3.99 -26.14 -34.21
C SER A 287 -3.22 -24.82 -34.11
N ILE A 288 -3.56 -23.90 -35.02
CA ILE A 288 -3.04 -22.53 -35.03
C ILE A 288 -3.52 -21.80 -33.77
N GLU A 289 -4.74 -22.10 -33.32
CA GLU A 289 -5.39 -21.58 -32.13
C GLU A 289 -4.60 -21.95 -30.86
N PHE A 290 -4.23 -23.22 -30.71
CA PHE A 290 -3.40 -23.70 -29.61
C PHE A 290 -2.02 -23.04 -29.62
N LYS A 291 -1.38 -22.95 -30.80
CA LYS A 291 -0.11 -22.22 -30.94
C LYS A 291 -0.26 -20.77 -30.49
N LYS A 292 -1.36 -20.11 -30.82
CA LYS A 292 -1.59 -18.70 -30.44
C LYS A 292 -1.85 -18.55 -28.94
N LEU A 293 -2.53 -19.49 -28.29
CA LEU A 293 -2.70 -19.53 -26.83
C LEU A 293 -1.35 -19.66 -26.12
N LEU A 294 -0.47 -20.54 -26.58
CA LEU A 294 0.88 -20.69 -26.04
C LEU A 294 1.73 -19.42 -26.17
N ASN A 295 1.51 -18.64 -27.24
CA ASN A 295 2.31 -17.46 -27.51
C ASN A 295 1.76 -16.17 -26.87
N THR A 296 0.44 -16.02 -26.81
CA THR A 296 -0.20 -14.74 -26.45
C THR A 296 -1.33 -14.84 -25.42
N GLY A 297 -1.79 -16.07 -25.10
CA GLY A 297 -2.95 -16.32 -24.23
C GLY A 297 -2.62 -17.26 -23.07
N THR A 298 -1.40 -17.20 -22.55
CA THR A 298 -0.86 -18.20 -21.60
C THR A 298 -1.62 -18.26 -20.28
N THR A 299 -2.39 -17.21 -19.95
CA THR A 299 -3.26 -17.16 -18.76
C THR A 299 -4.27 -18.29 -18.72
N ILE A 300 -4.71 -18.81 -19.87
CA ILE A 300 -5.71 -19.89 -19.95
C ILE A 300 -5.23 -21.19 -19.30
N PHE A 301 -3.92 -21.41 -19.25
CA PHE A 301 -3.32 -22.62 -18.70
C PHE A 301 -3.22 -22.61 -17.16
N SER A 302 -3.64 -21.52 -16.50
CA SER A 302 -3.77 -21.49 -15.04
C SER A 302 -5.10 -22.09 -14.59
N GLU A 303 -5.18 -22.57 -13.36
CA GLU A 303 -6.43 -23.12 -12.78
C GLU A 303 -7.60 -22.12 -12.89
N LYS A 304 -7.35 -20.86 -12.50
CA LYS A 304 -8.33 -19.78 -12.63
C LYS A 304 -8.67 -19.49 -14.10
N GLY A 305 -7.66 -19.41 -14.97
CA GLY A 305 -7.85 -19.11 -16.39
C GLY A 305 -8.69 -20.17 -17.11
N LEU A 306 -8.40 -21.45 -16.86
CA LEU A 306 -9.13 -22.57 -17.44
C LEU A 306 -10.57 -22.64 -16.94
N LYS A 307 -10.77 -22.45 -15.63
CA LYS A 307 -12.11 -22.35 -15.03
C LYS A 307 -12.92 -21.22 -15.68
N ASN A 308 -12.33 -20.04 -15.80
CA ASN A 308 -12.97 -18.89 -16.45
C ASN A 308 -13.31 -19.20 -17.91
N PHE A 309 -12.39 -19.80 -18.66
CA PHE A 309 -12.63 -20.20 -20.04
C PHE A 309 -13.81 -21.16 -20.19
N LYS A 310 -13.89 -22.21 -19.35
CA LYS A 310 -15.01 -23.17 -19.39
C LYS A 310 -16.36 -22.47 -19.18
N ASN A 311 -16.44 -21.56 -18.21
CA ASN A 311 -17.66 -20.79 -17.95
C ASN A 311 -17.97 -19.81 -19.10
N ASN A 312 -16.95 -19.14 -19.64
CA ASN A 312 -17.12 -18.20 -20.75
C ASN A 312 -17.49 -18.91 -22.06
N LYS A 313 -17.11 -20.17 -22.23
CA LYS A 313 -17.47 -20.98 -23.40
C LYS A 313 -18.98 -21.08 -23.57
N GLU A 314 -19.73 -21.23 -22.47
CA GLU A 314 -21.21 -21.24 -22.50
C GLU A 314 -21.77 -19.91 -23.02
N ILE A 315 -21.15 -18.78 -22.62
CA ILE A 315 -21.51 -17.45 -23.09
C ILE A 315 -21.23 -17.33 -24.60
N PHE A 316 -20.06 -17.75 -25.05
CA PHE A 316 -19.69 -17.68 -26.47
C PHE A 316 -20.62 -18.55 -27.34
N VAL A 317 -21.02 -19.71 -26.84
CA VAL A 317 -22.02 -20.57 -27.50
C VAL A 317 -23.38 -19.89 -27.57
N LYS A 318 -23.86 -19.28 -26.48
CA LYS A 318 -25.13 -18.52 -26.44
C LYS A 318 -25.20 -17.46 -27.54
N TYR A 319 -24.12 -16.71 -27.75
CA TYR A 319 -24.04 -15.64 -28.75
C TYR A 319 -23.50 -16.09 -30.11
N GLN A 320 -23.31 -17.40 -30.32
CA GLN A 320 -22.81 -18.00 -31.56
C GLN A 320 -21.46 -17.43 -32.04
N VAL A 321 -20.59 -17.08 -31.09
CA VAL A 321 -19.30 -16.46 -31.37
C VAL A 321 -18.24 -17.54 -31.63
N SER A 322 -17.52 -17.42 -32.74
CA SER A 322 -16.43 -18.34 -33.08
C SER A 322 -15.23 -18.15 -32.15
N LEU A 323 -14.85 -19.20 -31.41
CA LEU A 323 -13.62 -19.23 -30.59
C LEU A 323 -12.37 -18.88 -31.41
N LYS A 324 -12.32 -19.34 -32.67
CA LYS A 324 -11.23 -19.03 -33.60
C LYS A 324 -11.12 -17.53 -33.87
N LYS A 325 -12.26 -16.83 -34.06
CA LYS A 325 -12.27 -15.37 -34.22
C LYS A 325 -11.84 -14.67 -32.93
N LEU A 326 -12.30 -15.13 -31.77
CA LEU A 326 -11.90 -14.57 -30.47
C LEU A 326 -10.39 -14.71 -30.27
N ILE A 327 -9.82 -15.91 -30.41
CA ILE A 327 -8.37 -16.13 -30.32
C ILE A 327 -7.60 -15.23 -31.29
N ARG A 328 -8.14 -14.99 -32.49
CA ARG A 328 -7.51 -14.11 -33.46
C ARG A 328 -7.52 -12.65 -33.04
N ASN A 329 -8.68 -12.14 -32.61
CA ASN A 329 -8.97 -10.72 -32.47
C ASN A 329 -8.79 -10.21 -31.03
N ASN A 330 -9.08 -11.03 -30.03
CA ASN A 330 -8.93 -10.74 -28.61
C ASN A 330 -8.90 -12.05 -27.80
N ILE A 331 -7.69 -12.51 -27.48
CA ILE A 331 -7.47 -13.78 -26.78
C ILE A 331 -7.71 -13.66 -25.27
N THR A 332 -7.60 -12.46 -24.71
CA THR A 332 -7.72 -12.14 -23.28
C THR A 332 -9.13 -12.41 -22.76
N ILE A 333 -10.15 -12.18 -23.60
CA ILE A 333 -11.56 -12.38 -23.25
C ILE A 333 -11.89 -13.81 -22.84
N LEU A 334 -11.14 -14.80 -23.34
CA LEU A 334 -11.34 -16.20 -22.99
C LEU A 334 -11.20 -16.43 -21.49
N THR A 335 -10.32 -15.68 -20.84
CA THR A 335 -9.97 -15.85 -19.42
C THR A 335 -10.54 -14.77 -18.51
N THR A 336 -11.33 -13.85 -19.06
CA THR A 336 -12.01 -12.79 -18.29
C THR A 336 -12.91 -13.43 -17.24
N ASP A 337 -13.07 -12.73 -16.11
CA ASP A 337 -13.96 -13.19 -15.05
C ASP A 337 -15.40 -13.36 -15.60
N PRO A 338 -16.03 -14.54 -15.45
CA PRO A 338 -17.33 -14.81 -16.05
C PRO A 338 -18.46 -13.97 -15.48
N ASP A 339 -18.43 -13.66 -14.18
CA ASP A 339 -19.47 -12.87 -13.54
C ASP A 339 -19.37 -11.41 -13.97
N TYR A 340 -18.13 -10.92 -14.10
CA TYR A 340 -17.85 -9.64 -14.73
C TYR A 340 -18.40 -9.58 -16.17
N LEU A 341 -18.05 -10.56 -17.01
CA LEU A 341 -18.49 -10.60 -18.41
C LEU A 341 -20.02 -10.64 -18.52
N LYS A 342 -20.69 -11.44 -17.68
CA LYS A 342 -22.16 -11.48 -17.60
C LYS A 342 -22.78 -10.15 -17.21
N SER A 343 -22.16 -9.40 -16.29
CA SER A 343 -22.69 -8.11 -15.86
C SER A 343 -22.68 -7.07 -16.98
N ILE A 344 -21.60 -7.01 -17.77
CA ILE A 344 -21.53 -6.14 -18.97
C ILE A 344 -22.54 -6.59 -20.02
N ILE A 345 -22.61 -7.89 -20.29
CA ILE A 345 -23.56 -8.42 -21.27
C ILE A 345 -24.99 -8.03 -20.89
N ARG A 346 -25.35 -8.15 -19.61
CA ARG A 346 -26.66 -7.73 -19.11
C ARG A 346 -26.89 -6.24 -19.37
N LEU A 347 -25.92 -5.39 -19.06
CA LEU A 347 -26.01 -3.95 -19.33
C LEU A 347 -26.23 -3.64 -20.83
N LEU A 348 -25.52 -4.35 -21.71
CA LEU A 348 -25.67 -4.19 -23.16
C LEU A 348 -27.06 -4.67 -23.64
N GLU A 349 -27.53 -5.81 -23.13
CA GLU A 349 -28.86 -6.36 -23.43
C GLU A 349 -29.98 -5.42 -22.94
N GLU A 350 -29.85 -4.86 -21.72
CA GLU A 350 -30.78 -3.87 -21.16
C GLU A 350 -30.94 -2.61 -22.05
N LYS A 351 -29.92 -2.31 -22.88
CA LYS A 351 -29.91 -1.18 -23.81
C LYS A 351 -30.14 -1.59 -25.27
N ASN A 352 -30.62 -2.82 -25.52
CA ASN A 352 -30.85 -3.38 -26.86
C ASN A 352 -29.59 -3.38 -27.76
N ILE A 353 -28.40 -3.44 -27.17
CA ILE A 353 -27.14 -3.48 -27.92
C ILE A 353 -26.84 -4.92 -28.35
N ASN A 354 -26.50 -5.11 -29.63
CA ASN A 354 -26.18 -6.43 -30.18
C ASN A 354 -24.83 -6.96 -29.65
N VAL A 355 -24.90 -7.75 -28.58
CA VAL A 355 -23.75 -8.38 -27.92
C VAL A 355 -22.91 -9.23 -28.86
N THR A 356 -23.53 -9.98 -29.78
CA THR A 356 -22.80 -10.78 -30.78
C THR A 356 -21.88 -9.90 -31.62
N THR A 357 -22.36 -8.73 -32.06
CA THR A 357 -21.55 -7.80 -32.85
C THR A 357 -20.39 -7.21 -32.04
N ILE A 358 -20.60 -6.95 -30.73
CA ILE A 358 -19.53 -6.52 -29.82
C ILE A 358 -18.42 -7.57 -29.77
N PHE A 359 -18.76 -8.84 -29.53
CA PHE A 359 -17.79 -9.93 -29.49
C PHE A 359 -17.00 -10.08 -30.80
N GLU A 360 -17.66 -9.95 -31.95
CA GLU A 360 -17.01 -10.18 -33.23
C GLU A 360 -16.13 -9.01 -33.69
N ARG A 361 -16.58 -7.77 -33.45
CA ARG A 361 -15.96 -6.56 -34.03
C ARG A 361 -15.10 -5.78 -33.05
N ILE A 362 -15.50 -5.72 -31.78
CA ILE A 362 -14.84 -4.88 -30.77
C ILE A 362 -14.78 -5.55 -29.37
N PRO A 363 -14.25 -6.78 -29.30
CA PRO A 363 -14.21 -7.55 -28.05
C PRO A 363 -13.42 -6.88 -26.92
N PHE A 364 -12.54 -5.93 -27.22
CA PHE A 364 -11.79 -5.18 -26.20
C PHE A 364 -12.69 -4.38 -25.24
N LEU A 365 -13.93 -4.06 -25.64
CA LEU A 365 -14.89 -3.39 -24.76
C LEU A 365 -15.39 -4.28 -23.61
N LEU A 366 -15.25 -5.60 -23.76
CA LEU A 366 -15.72 -6.57 -22.77
C LEU A 366 -14.64 -6.93 -21.72
N GLU A 367 -13.49 -6.26 -21.77
CA GLU A 367 -12.43 -6.39 -20.78
C GLU A 367 -12.64 -5.45 -19.58
N PRO A 368 -12.01 -5.70 -18.40
CA PRO A 368 -12.10 -4.88 -17.19
C PRO A 368 -12.12 -3.37 -17.38
N LYS A 369 -11.25 -2.83 -18.24
CA LYS A 369 -11.17 -1.38 -18.51
C LYS A 369 -12.31 -0.88 -19.41
N GLY A 370 -12.91 -1.77 -20.20
CA GLY A 370 -13.98 -1.49 -21.13
C GLY A 370 -15.33 -1.25 -20.46
N GLN A 371 -15.70 -1.96 -19.37
CA GLN A 371 -16.98 -1.72 -18.68
C GLN A 371 -17.14 -0.27 -18.21
N ASN A 372 -16.10 0.28 -17.56
CA ASN A 372 -16.15 1.66 -17.09
C ASN A 372 -16.40 2.62 -18.25
N LEU A 373 -15.83 2.34 -19.42
CA LEU A 373 -16.07 3.13 -20.62
C LEU A 373 -17.46 2.93 -21.20
N ILE A 374 -17.98 1.69 -21.25
CA ILE A 374 -19.34 1.40 -21.71
C ILE A 374 -20.35 2.16 -20.84
N GLU A 375 -20.32 1.95 -19.52
CA GLU A 375 -21.26 2.59 -18.59
C GLU A 375 -21.20 4.11 -18.67
N LYS A 376 -19.97 4.65 -18.66
CA LYS A 376 -19.74 6.10 -18.77
C LYS A 376 -20.27 6.64 -20.10
N ASN A 377 -19.95 6.00 -21.23
CA ASN A 377 -20.34 6.52 -22.54
C ASN A 377 -21.82 6.33 -22.83
N LEU A 378 -22.48 5.29 -22.30
CA LEU A 378 -23.94 5.17 -22.36
C LEU A 378 -24.60 6.31 -21.58
N LYS A 379 -24.10 6.65 -20.40
CA LYS A 379 -24.58 7.81 -19.61
C LYS A 379 -24.32 9.13 -20.35
N ILE A 380 -23.16 9.30 -20.96
CA ILE A 380 -22.87 10.50 -21.77
C ILE A 380 -23.84 10.60 -22.94
N LEU A 381 -24.10 9.52 -23.68
CA LEU A 381 -25.06 9.56 -24.78
C LEU A 381 -26.46 9.98 -24.28
N ASP A 382 -26.93 9.39 -23.18
CA ASP A 382 -28.22 9.75 -22.57
C ASP A 382 -28.29 11.23 -22.12
N MET A 383 -27.23 11.72 -21.47
CA MET A 383 -27.10 13.12 -21.05
C MET A 383 -27.19 14.10 -22.24
N TYR A 384 -26.60 13.74 -23.37
CA TYR A 384 -26.64 14.55 -24.59
C TYR A 384 -27.90 14.27 -25.44
N GLY A 385 -28.94 13.68 -24.84
CA GLY A 385 -30.27 13.53 -25.45
C GLY A 385 -30.36 12.45 -26.53
N PHE A 386 -29.39 11.54 -26.62
CA PHE A 386 -29.52 10.36 -27.47
C PHE A 386 -30.41 9.31 -26.80
N ASP A 387 -31.44 8.82 -27.49
CA ASP A 387 -32.13 7.61 -27.06
C ASP A 387 -31.21 6.41 -27.27
N VAL A 388 -30.52 6.01 -26.20
CA VAL A 388 -29.54 4.92 -26.20
C VAL A 388 -30.14 3.61 -26.69
N ASN A 389 -31.45 3.37 -26.50
CA ASN A 389 -32.11 2.13 -26.91
C ASN A 389 -32.25 2.03 -28.44
N THR A 390 -32.33 3.17 -29.12
CA THR A 390 -32.45 3.24 -30.59
C THR A 390 -31.17 3.72 -31.25
N PHE A 391 -30.23 4.28 -30.50
CA PHE A 391 -28.98 4.89 -31.00
C PHE A 391 -28.14 3.90 -31.82
N PHE A 392 -28.15 2.62 -31.45
CA PHE A 392 -27.41 1.57 -32.11
C PHE A 392 -28.30 0.75 -33.06
N GLY A 393 -29.09 1.42 -33.92
CA GLY A 393 -30.01 0.83 -34.88
C GLY A 393 -29.35 -0.03 -35.98
N GLU A 394 -29.74 0.14 -37.25
CA GLU A 394 -29.37 -0.82 -38.32
C GLU A 394 -27.87 -0.85 -38.68
N ASN A 395 -27.13 0.26 -38.54
CA ASN A 395 -25.67 0.30 -38.80
C ASN A 395 -24.88 0.77 -37.56
N PRO A 396 -24.91 -0.02 -36.47
CA PRO A 396 -24.54 0.45 -35.16
C PRO A 396 -23.04 0.69 -35.01
N ILE A 397 -22.70 1.84 -34.41
CA ILE A 397 -21.31 2.24 -34.20
C ILE A 397 -20.92 2.01 -32.76
N TYR A 398 -20.72 0.75 -32.43
CA TYR A 398 -20.38 0.37 -31.06
C TYR A 398 -18.99 0.83 -30.60
N THR A 399 -18.09 1.21 -31.52
CA THR A 399 -16.76 1.76 -31.17
C THR A 399 -16.84 3.03 -30.32
N ILE A 400 -17.97 3.75 -30.36
CA ILE A 400 -18.17 4.96 -29.56
C ILE A 400 -18.17 4.67 -28.06
N LEU A 401 -18.60 3.46 -27.67
CA LEU A 401 -18.61 3.00 -26.28
C LEU A 401 -17.20 2.85 -25.70
N GLY A 402 -16.17 2.78 -26.54
CA GLY A 402 -14.76 2.77 -26.15
C GLY A 402 -14.08 4.13 -26.16
N SER A 403 -14.83 5.22 -26.35
CA SER A 403 -14.26 6.57 -26.41
C SER A 403 -13.88 7.07 -25.02
N TRP A 404 -12.64 7.52 -24.85
CA TRP A 404 -12.16 8.05 -23.57
C TRP A 404 -12.71 9.46 -23.25
N ASN A 405 -13.00 10.26 -24.28
CA ASN A 405 -13.36 11.68 -24.17
C ASN A 405 -14.64 12.03 -24.96
N LEU A 406 -15.69 11.19 -24.87
CA LEU A 406 -16.91 11.38 -25.66
C LEU A 406 -17.61 12.72 -25.39
N ALA A 407 -17.74 13.14 -24.14
CA ALA A 407 -18.40 14.40 -23.76
C ALA A 407 -17.78 15.61 -24.45
N SER A 408 -16.46 15.80 -24.33
CA SER A 408 -15.76 16.93 -24.97
C SER A 408 -15.89 16.95 -26.49
N LYS A 409 -15.98 15.77 -27.13
CA LYS A 409 -16.22 15.68 -28.57
C LYS A 409 -17.62 16.18 -28.93
N LEU A 410 -18.62 15.83 -28.13
CA LEU A 410 -20.00 16.27 -28.32
C LEU A 410 -20.15 17.78 -28.06
N ASP A 411 -19.52 18.29 -27.01
CA ASP A 411 -19.49 19.73 -26.70
C ASP A 411 -18.98 20.55 -27.90
N PHE A 412 -17.88 20.09 -28.51
CA PHE A 412 -17.33 20.75 -29.67
C PHE A 412 -18.31 20.79 -30.85
N PHE A 413 -19.00 19.68 -31.15
CA PHE A 413 -19.99 19.65 -32.23
C PHE A 413 -21.19 20.55 -31.97
N ILE A 414 -21.60 20.71 -30.70
CA ILE A 414 -22.61 21.68 -30.29
C ILE A 414 -22.12 23.10 -30.59
N GLU A 415 -20.90 23.43 -30.19
CA GLU A 415 -20.35 24.79 -30.31
C GLU A 415 -20.10 25.23 -31.74
N VAL A 416 -19.85 24.30 -32.66
CA VAL A 416 -19.74 24.60 -34.10
C VAL A 416 -21.07 24.46 -34.86
N GLY A 417 -22.19 24.26 -34.15
CA GLY A 417 -23.53 24.16 -34.75
C GLY A 417 -23.77 22.90 -35.59
N LEU A 418 -23.03 21.82 -35.33
CA LEU A 418 -23.16 20.53 -36.02
C LEU A 418 -24.02 19.51 -35.25
N ASN A 419 -24.46 19.84 -34.04
CA ASN A 419 -25.43 19.08 -33.24
C ASN A 419 -26.66 18.67 -34.09
N GLU A 420 -27.24 19.61 -34.83
CA GLU A 420 -28.44 19.31 -35.62
C GLU A 420 -28.20 18.25 -36.69
N GLN A 421 -26.99 18.18 -37.27
CA GLN A 421 -26.66 17.15 -38.26
C GLN A 421 -26.63 15.76 -37.63
N ILE A 422 -26.09 15.65 -36.41
CA ILE A 422 -26.01 14.40 -35.67
C ILE A 422 -27.41 13.86 -35.38
N HIS A 423 -28.34 14.71 -34.95
CA HIS A 423 -29.66 14.28 -34.48
C HIS A 423 -30.77 14.26 -35.56
N LYS A 424 -30.55 14.86 -36.73
CA LYS A 424 -31.50 14.80 -37.87
C LYS A 424 -31.40 13.50 -38.69
N SER A 425 -30.33 12.72 -38.49
CA SER A 425 -30.11 11.46 -39.20
C SER A 425 -30.99 10.34 -38.66
N ASN A 426 -31.39 9.40 -39.53
CA ASN A 426 -32.00 8.13 -39.12
C ASN A 426 -31.00 7.21 -38.39
N ASP A 427 -29.69 7.50 -38.50
CA ASP A 427 -28.61 6.86 -37.76
C ASP A 427 -27.67 7.92 -37.16
N PRO A 428 -28.01 8.46 -35.98
CA PRO A 428 -27.21 9.48 -35.29
C PRO A 428 -25.81 9.00 -34.91
N GLY A 429 -25.65 7.71 -34.61
CA GLY A 429 -24.37 7.11 -34.25
C GLY A 429 -23.39 7.09 -35.42
N LEU A 430 -23.88 6.81 -36.62
CA LEU A 430 -23.10 6.87 -37.85
C LEU A 430 -22.63 8.29 -38.17
N GLU A 431 -23.53 9.27 -38.07
CA GLU A 431 -23.17 10.65 -38.36
C GLU A 431 -22.13 11.19 -37.36
N LEU A 432 -22.33 10.91 -36.07
CA LEU A 432 -21.37 11.30 -35.03
C LEU A 432 -19.98 10.72 -35.28
N LYS A 433 -19.87 9.43 -35.64
CA LYS A 433 -18.57 8.84 -36.01
C LYS A 433 -17.96 9.54 -37.21
N ASN A 434 -18.75 9.76 -38.26
CA ASN A 434 -18.26 10.37 -39.50
C ASN A 434 -17.69 11.76 -39.23
N LEU A 435 -18.38 12.57 -38.41
CA LEU A 435 -17.90 13.88 -38.00
C LEU A 435 -16.60 13.78 -37.17
N ILE A 436 -16.50 12.84 -36.24
CA ILE A 436 -15.26 12.59 -35.47
C ILE A 436 -14.11 12.20 -36.41
N THR A 437 -14.33 11.27 -37.35
CA THR A 437 -13.31 10.84 -38.31
C THR A 437 -12.90 11.98 -39.24
N LYS A 438 -13.86 12.75 -39.78
CA LYS A 438 -13.59 13.95 -40.59
C LYS A 438 -12.74 14.96 -39.82
N ARG A 439 -13.05 15.20 -38.54
CA ARG A 439 -12.28 16.09 -37.68
C ARG A 439 -10.85 15.59 -37.47
N ILE A 440 -10.67 14.31 -37.12
CA ILE A 440 -9.34 13.71 -36.97
C ILE A 440 -8.53 13.85 -38.26
N TYR A 441 -9.13 13.53 -39.41
CA TYR A 441 -8.46 13.64 -40.70
C TYR A 441 -8.10 15.09 -41.05
N TYR A 442 -9.04 16.02 -40.87
CA TYR A 442 -8.82 17.44 -41.09
C TYR A 442 -7.69 17.95 -40.20
N ALA A 443 -7.71 17.59 -38.92
CA ALA A 443 -6.68 18.00 -37.97
C ALA A 443 -5.31 17.43 -38.38
N TYR A 444 -5.22 16.14 -38.67
CA TYR A 444 -4.00 15.52 -39.16
C TYR A 444 -3.46 16.18 -40.44
N LYS A 445 -4.32 16.36 -41.45
CA LYS A 445 -3.96 16.96 -42.75
C LYS A 445 -3.37 18.36 -42.60
N ASN A 446 -3.86 19.13 -41.64
CA ASN A 446 -3.45 20.52 -41.42
C ASN A 446 -2.49 20.70 -40.22
N ASN A 447 -1.97 19.61 -39.65
CA ASN A 447 -1.13 19.61 -38.45
C ASN A 447 -1.78 20.35 -37.26
N TYR A 448 -3.09 20.14 -37.10
CA TYR A 448 -3.91 20.62 -35.99
C TYR A 448 -4.04 19.58 -34.89
N GLY A 449 -4.08 20.04 -33.63
CA GLY A 449 -4.53 19.16 -32.56
C GLY A 449 -6.01 18.82 -32.77
N VAL A 450 -6.36 17.54 -32.56
CA VAL A 450 -7.68 17.02 -32.96
C VAL A 450 -8.82 17.79 -32.28
N TRP A 451 -8.63 18.17 -31.03
CA TRP A 451 -9.62 18.89 -30.21
C TRP A 451 -9.10 20.22 -29.69
N THR A 452 -7.92 20.66 -30.14
CA THR A 452 -7.40 22.00 -29.85
C THR A 452 -7.78 22.93 -30.99
N ASN A 453 -8.33 24.08 -30.63
CA ASN A 453 -8.70 25.09 -31.62
C ASN A 453 -7.49 25.91 -32.05
N GLY A 454 -7.58 26.46 -33.26
CA GLY A 454 -6.55 27.25 -33.95
C GLY A 454 -5.97 28.44 -33.16
N SER A 455 -6.45 28.72 -31.95
CA SER A 455 -5.95 29.80 -31.10
C SER A 455 -4.66 29.44 -30.33
N GLN A 456 -4.25 28.17 -30.27
CA GLN A 456 -2.89 27.78 -29.80
C GLN A 456 -1.80 28.00 -30.86
N TYR A 457 -2.15 28.42 -32.08
CA TYR A 457 -1.19 28.71 -33.16
C TYR A 457 -0.44 30.03 -32.97
N LEU A 458 -0.71 30.76 -31.87
CA LEU A 458 -0.02 31.99 -31.56
C LEU A 458 1.29 31.80 -30.76
N SER A 459 1.71 30.56 -30.46
CA SER A 459 2.92 30.30 -29.67
C SER A 459 4.00 29.45 -30.34
N LYS A 460 3.85 29.03 -31.61
CA LYS A 460 5.00 28.50 -32.36
C LYS A 460 5.55 29.56 -33.29
N GLN A 461 6.66 30.15 -32.85
CA GLN A 461 7.62 30.82 -33.73
C GLN A 461 8.04 29.83 -34.84
N ASP A 462 7.47 29.97 -36.02
CA ASP A 462 8.12 29.55 -37.26
C ASP A 462 8.40 30.82 -38.07
N GLU A 463 9.68 31.22 -38.10
CA GLU A 463 10.20 32.44 -38.74
C GLU A 463 10.20 32.42 -40.28
N SER A 464 9.27 31.71 -40.96
CA SER A 464 9.39 31.58 -42.42
C SER A 464 8.09 31.41 -43.21
N LEU A 465 7.11 32.30 -43.05
CA LEU A 465 6.06 32.47 -44.05
C LEU A 465 5.77 33.96 -44.35
N PRO A 466 5.88 34.41 -45.62
CA PRO A 466 5.76 35.81 -45.99
C PRO A 466 4.34 36.15 -46.43
N PHE A 467 3.40 36.29 -45.49
CA PHE A 467 2.13 36.97 -45.79
C PHE A 467 1.67 37.76 -44.56
N GLU A 468 1.65 39.09 -44.69
CA GLU A 468 1.00 40.01 -43.76
C GLU A 468 -0.51 39.73 -43.77
N ILE A 469 -0.96 38.81 -42.92
CA ILE A 469 -2.34 38.82 -42.46
C ILE A 469 -2.39 39.86 -41.35
N THR A 470 -3.11 40.95 -41.61
CA THR A 470 -3.37 42.03 -40.68
C THR A 470 -3.96 41.43 -39.41
N ARG A 471 -3.15 41.42 -38.35
CA ARG A 471 -3.50 40.90 -37.03
C ARG A 471 -4.63 41.73 -36.44
N VAL A 472 -5.84 41.20 -36.36
CA VAL A 472 -6.77 41.62 -35.32
C VAL A 472 -6.25 41.00 -34.03
N SER A 473 -5.59 41.82 -33.23
CA SER A 473 -4.99 41.43 -31.96
C SER A 473 -6.06 41.06 -30.94
N VAL A 474 -6.32 39.76 -30.78
CA VAL A 474 -6.93 39.24 -29.54
C VAL A 474 -5.94 39.52 -28.40
N PRO A 475 -6.33 40.20 -27.32
CA PRO A 475 -5.41 40.57 -26.24
C PRO A 475 -4.67 39.35 -25.69
N LYS A 476 -3.35 39.45 -25.67
CA LYS A 476 -2.38 38.44 -25.23
C LYS A 476 -2.37 38.21 -23.71
N ILE A 477 -3.38 38.70 -22.98
CA ILE A 477 -3.28 38.96 -21.53
C ILE A 477 -3.62 37.75 -20.66
N LEU A 478 -4.37 36.72 -21.12
CA LEU A 478 -4.89 35.69 -20.19
C LEU A 478 -4.51 34.22 -20.47
N LYS A 479 -3.68 33.92 -21.50
CA LYS A 479 -3.32 32.53 -21.81
C LYS A 479 -2.19 31.93 -20.97
N VAL A 480 -1.41 32.75 -20.27
CA VAL A 480 -0.30 32.26 -19.43
C VAL A 480 -0.76 31.90 -18.01
N GLU A 481 -1.94 32.37 -17.57
CA GLU A 481 -2.36 32.24 -16.17
C GLU A 481 -3.17 30.97 -15.85
N ASN A 482 -3.61 30.17 -16.84
CA ASN A 482 -4.63 29.12 -16.59
C ASN A 482 -4.28 27.69 -17.07
N GLU A 483 -3.02 27.41 -17.45
CA GLU A 483 -2.60 26.04 -17.83
C GLU A 483 -2.88 25.01 -16.71
N GLU A 484 -2.82 25.45 -15.45
CA GLU A 484 -3.11 24.63 -14.28
C GLU A 484 -4.58 24.22 -14.24
N TYR A 485 -5.52 25.16 -14.41
CA TYR A 485 -6.95 24.85 -14.47
C TYR A 485 -7.30 23.98 -15.66
N ASP A 486 -6.71 24.24 -16.84
CA ASP A 486 -6.92 23.41 -18.02
C ASP A 486 -6.50 21.96 -17.77
N GLN A 487 -5.36 21.74 -17.12
CA GLN A 487 -4.94 20.40 -16.74
C GLN A 487 -5.87 19.74 -15.72
N ILE A 488 -6.37 20.51 -14.74
CA ILE A 488 -7.30 19.99 -13.73
C ILE A 488 -8.63 19.62 -14.37
N ILE A 489 -9.19 20.46 -15.23
CA ILE A 489 -10.44 20.21 -15.96
C ILE A 489 -10.29 18.97 -16.86
N LEU A 490 -9.17 18.84 -17.56
CA LEU A 490 -8.89 17.67 -18.42
C LEU A 490 -8.71 16.37 -17.63
N LYS A 491 -8.11 16.44 -16.43
CA LYS A 491 -7.95 15.27 -15.55
C LYS A 491 -9.22 14.91 -14.80
N ASN A 492 -10.17 15.84 -14.70
CA ASN A 492 -11.41 15.62 -13.97
C ASN A 492 -12.47 14.89 -14.83
N ASP A 493 -12.71 13.63 -14.47
CA ASP A 493 -13.57 12.73 -15.23
C ASP A 493 -15.00 12.59 -14.68
N PHE A 494 -15.42 13.47 -13.75
CA PHE A 494 -16.80 13.40 -13.24
C PHE A 494 -17.83 13.71 -14.34
N LEU A 495 -18.99 13.08 -14.21
CA LEU A 495 -20.17 13.30 -15.04
C LEU A 495 -21.12 14.28 -14.33
N ILE A 496 -21.50 15.35 -15.02
CA ILE A 496 -22.46 16.32 -14.49
C ILE A 496 -23.88 15.77 -14.65
N THR A 497 -24.61 15.54 -13.56
CA THR A 497 -26.00 15.06 -13.61
C THR A 497 -26.98 16.22 -13.45
N GLU A 498 -28.25 16.04 -13.85
CA GLU A 498 -29.27 17.07 -13.62
C GLU A 498 -29.47 17.37 -12.13
N GLU A 499 -29.34 16.38 -11.25
CA GLU A 499 -29.37 16.59 -9.79
C GLU A 499 -28.25 17.53 -9.32
N ILE A 500 -27.03 17.36 -9.86
CA ILE A 500 -25.90 18.23 -9.55
C ILE A 500 -26.13 19.62 -10.14
N ILE A 501 -26.71 19.72 -11.34
CA ILE A 501 -27.05 21.00 -11.98
C ILE A 501 -28.05 21.78 -11.13
N GLU A 502 -29.12 21.14 -10.66
CA GLU A 502 -30.12 21.79 -9.81
C GLU A 502 -29.54 22.20 -8.45
N GLN A 503 -28.63 21.40 -7.90
CA GLN A 503 -27.89 21.78 -6.69
C GLN A 503 -27.00 23.01 -6.94
N ILE A 504 -26.24 23.03 -8.04
CA ILE A 504 -25.41 24.20 -8.44
C ILE A 504 -26.29 25.43 -8.60
N LYS A 505 -27.46 25.32 -9.24
CA LYS A 505 -28.39 26.45 -9.42
C LYS A 505 -28.91 27.00 -8.09
N LYS A 506 -29.12 26.13 -7.11
CA LYS A 506 -29.54 26.51 -5.76
C LYS A 506 -28.43 27.20 -4.99
N ASP A 507 -27.20 26.68 -5.09
CA ASP A 507 -26.05 27.19 -4.34
C ASP A 507 -25.48 28.47 -4.97
N TYR A 508 -25.60 28.60 -6.30
CA TYR A 508 -25.05 29.69 -7.11
C TYR A 508 -26.15 30.30 -8.00
N PRO A 509 -26.89 31.32 -7.51
CA PRO A 509 -28.01 31.93 -8.23
C PRO A 509 -27.65 32.44 -9.64
N ILE A 510 -26.40 32.83 -9.87
CA ILE A 510 -25.89 33.24 -11.19
C ILE A 510 -26.09 32.15 -12.25
N MET A 511 -25.94 30.87 -11.88
CA MET A 511 -26.12 29.73 -12.76
C MET A 511 -27.59 29.47 -13.08
N HIS A 512 -28.50 29.79 -12.15
CA HIS A 512 -29.94 29.72 -12.36
C HIS A 512 -30.40 30.73 -13.42
N LEU A 513 -29.94 31.98 -13.30
CA LEU A 513 -30.28 33.05 -14.25
C LEU A 513 -29.82 32.73 -15.67
N ILE A 514 -28.61 32.19 -15.82
CA ILE A 514 -28.06 31.79 -17.11
C ILE A 514 -28.83 30.61 -17.73
N ASP A 515 -29.22 29.61 -16.93
CA ASP A 515 -29.99 28.46 -17.42
C ASP A 515 -31.42 28.84 -17.84
N GLU A 516 -32.02 29.86 -17.22
CA GLU A 516 -33.39 30.30 -17.53
C GLU A 516 -33.49 31.37 -18.64
N ALA A 517 -32.59 32.36 -18.66
CA ALA A 517 -32.66 33.50 -19.58
C ALA A 517 -32.57 33.09 -21.07
N TYR A 518 -31.98 31.92 -21.37
CA TYR A 518 -31.70 31.48 -22.75
C TYR A 518 -32.58 30.33 -23.25
N ARG A 519 -33.62 29.93 -22.51
CA ARG A 519 -34.58 28.88 -22.94
C ARG A 519 -35.59 29.35 -24.00
N ALA A 520 -35.58 30.62 -24.39
CA ALA A 520 -36.57 31.19 -25.31
C ALA A 520 -36.50 30.65 -26.76
N ALA A 521 -35.49 29.88 -27.16
CA ALA A 521 -35.34 29.40 -28.55
C ALA A 521 -35.92 27.98 -28.81
N ILE A 522 -36.76 27.42 -27.94
CA ILE A 522 -36.94 25.96 -27.90
C ILE A 522 -38.39 25.48 -27.70
N TYR A 523 -39.37 26.23 -28.18
CA TYR A 523 -40.80 25.96 -27.98
C TYR A 523 -41.38 24.87 -28.91
N THR A 524 -40.70 23.73 -29.04
CA THR A 524 -41.33 22.54 -29.63
C THR A 524 -41.08 21.31 -28.76
N GLU A 525 -42.06 20.42 -28.64
CA GLU A 525 -41.91 19.11 -28.00
C GLU A 525 -41.32 18.05 -28.95
N ALA A 526 -40.80 18.48 -30.11
CA ALA A 526 -40.04 17.61 -30.98
C ALA A 526 -38.74 17.16 -30.26
N PRO A 527 -38.19 15.96 -30.57
CA PRO A 527 -36.92 15.50 -30.00
C PRO A 527 -35.79 16.52 -30.08
N VAL A 528 -35.74 17.31 -31.17
CA VAL A 528 -34.78 18.40 -31.38
C VAL A 528 -34.99 19.57 -30.42
N GLY A 529 -36.23 19.89 -30.06
CA GLY A 529 -36.53 20.91 -29.04
C GLY A 529 -36.15 20.42 -27.64
N ILE A 530 -36.43 19.16 -27.30
CA ILE A 530 -36.01 18.59 -26.02
C ILE A 530 -34.48 18.58 -25.89
N LEU A 531 -33.77 18.23 -26.97
CA LEU A 531 -32.31 18.23 -27.05
C LEU A 531 -31.73 19.60 -26.72
N LYS A 532 -32.12 20.63 -27.49
CA LYS A 532 -31.60 21.99 -27.32
C LYS A 532 -31.80 22.50 -25.88
N ARG A 533 -32.94 22.17 -25.23
CA ARG A 533 -33.20 22.57 -23.83
C ARG A 533 -32.23 21.93 -22.84
N LYS A 534 -31.75 20.72 -23.13
CA LYS A 534 -30.89 19.94 -22.24
C LYS A 534 -29.40 20.24 -22.44
N THR A 535 -29.00 20.59 -23.66
CA THR A 535 -27.58 20.59 -24.05
C THR A 535 -27.01 21.94 -24.45
N GLU A 536 -27.84 22.96 -24.70
CA GLU A 536 -27.39 24.21 -25.32
C GLU A 536 -27.76 25.46 -24.53
N TYR A 537 -26.79 26.37 -24.46
CA TYR A 537 -26.97 27.79 -24.14
C TYR A 537 -26.71 28.62 -25.38
N VAL A 538 -27.50 29.68 -25.54
CA VAL A 538 -27.28 30.69 -26.57
C VAL A 538 -26.70 31.91 -25.86
N PHE A 539 -25.57 32.43 -26.32
CA PHE A 539 -25.00 33.68 -25.81
C PHE A 539 -24.71 34.60 -27.00
N GLY A 540 -25.56 35.60 -27.21
CA GLY A 540 -25.53 36.39 -28.44
C GLY A 540 -25.80 35.50 -29.66
N THR A 541 -24.85 35.43 -30.59
CA THR A 541 -24.88 34.55 -31.78
C THR A 541 -24.30 33.15 -31.54
N GLN A 542 -23.68 32.93 -30.38
CA GLN A 542 -22.89 31.73 -30.13
C GLN A 542 -23.69 30.65 -29.40
N ILE A 543 -23.53 29.41 -29.84
CA ILE A 543 -24.07 28.21 -29.17
C ILE A 543 -22.97 27.63 -28.28
N ILE A 544 -23.30 27.36 -27.02
CA ILE A 544 -22.36 26.86 -26.00
C ILE A 544 -22.96 25.64 -25.31
N SER A 545 -22.15 24.62 -25.06
CA SER A 545 -22.64 23.42 -24.36
C SER A 545 -23.02 23.73 -22.91
N ARG A 546 -24.29 23.52 -22.56
CA ARG A 546 -24.83 23.64 -21.19
C ARG A 546 -24.11 22.73 -20.21
N LEU A 547 -23.96 21.46 -20.58
CA LEU A 547 -23.32 20.44 -19.73
C LEU A 547 -21.86 20.78 -19.46
N LYS A 548 -21.13 21.26 -20.49
CA LYS A 548 -19.75 21.74 -20.35
C LYS A 548 -19.66 22.87 -19.33
N VAL A 549 -20.49 23.90 -19.48
CA VAL A 549 -20.46 25.10 -18.63
C VAL A 549 -20.68 24.71 -17.16
N PHE A 550 -21.68 23.90 -16.85
CA PHE A 550 -21.94 23.47 -15.48
C PHE A 550 -20.81 22.60 -14.90
N LYS A 551 -20.25 21.71 -15.73
CA LYS A 551 -19.12 20.89 -15.31
C LYS A 551 -17.90 21.75 -14.97
N VAL A 552 -17.50 22.64 -15.87
CA VAL A 552 -16.31 23.48 -15.69
C VAL A 552 -16.52 24.44 -14.52
N PHE A 553 -17.69 25.08 -14.45
CA PHE A 553 -18.04 25.96 -13.34
C PHE A 553 -17.87 25.27 -11.99
N LYS A 554 -18.43 24.07 -11.83
CA LYS A 554 -18.28 23.29 -10.58
C LYS A 554 -16.83 23.03 -10.23
N ILE A 555 -15.99 22.63 -11.19
CA ILE A 555 -14.57 22.36 -10.95
C ILE A 555 -13.87 23.62 -10.42
N LEU A 556 -14.15 24.77 -11.02
CA LEU A 556 -13.51 26.04 -10.65
C LEU A 556 -13.99 26.56 -9.30
N ILE A 557 -15.28 26.42 -9.01
CA ILE A 557 -15.85 26.72 -7.70
C ILE A 557 -15.25 25.82 -6.61
N ASP A 558 -15.10 24.53 -6.87
CA ASP A 558 -14.44 23.60 -5.94
C ASP A 558 -12.96 23.98 -5.70
N LEU A 559 -12.36 24.80 -6.57
CA LEU A 559 -11.03 25.39 -6.43
C LEU A 559 -11.05 26.79 -5.77
N ASN A 560 -12.20 27.26 -5.29
CA ASN A 560 -12.43 28.56 -4.67
C ASN A 560 -12.24 29.78 -5.60
N LEU A 561 -12.52 29.64 -6.91
CA LEU A 561 -12.63 30.81 -7.77
C LEU A 561 -13.91 31.60 -7.46
N ASP A 562 -13.89 32.90 -7.73
CA ASP A 562 -15.07 33.74 -7.66
C ASP A 562 -16.15 33.27 -8.65
N GLU A 563 -17.42 33.44 -8.29
CA GLU A 563 -18.55 32.93 -9.08
C GLU A 563 -18.60 33.52 -10.48
N LYS A 564 -18.36 34.83 -10.63
CA LYS A 564 -18.39 35.49 -11.94
C LYS A 564 -17.19 35.09 -12.77
N GLU A 565 -16.02 34.98 -12.16
CA GLU A 565 -14.80 34.52 -12.81
C GLU A 565 -14.92 33.06 -13.28
N ALA A 566 -15.43 32.18 -12.43
CA ALA A 566 -15.68 30.78 -12.73
C ALA A 566 -16.71 30.62 -13.87
N LEU A 567 -17.80 31.40 -13.85
CA LEU A 567 -18.80 31.39 -14.93
C LEU A 567 -18.20 31.85 -16.26
N PHE A 568 -17.47 32.97 -16.24
CA PHE A 568 -16.82 33.50 -17.42
C PHE A 568 -15.86 32.48 -18.04
N PHE A 569 -15.02 31.87 -17.22
CA PHE A 569 -14.10 30.83 -17.68
C PHE A 569 -14.86 29.60 -18.20
N ALA A 570 -15.92 29.16 -17.52
CA ALA A 570 -16.70 28.01 -17.95
C ALA A 570 -17.38 28.19 -19.32
N ILE A 571 -17.89 29.39 -19.61
CA ILE A 571 -18.48 29.76 -20.90
C ILE A 571 -17.42 29.79 -22.00
N THR A 572 -16.27 30.38 -21.72
CA THR A 572 -15.19 30.59 -22.70
C THR A 572 -14.28 29.38 -22.88
N TYR A 573 -14.30 28.42 -21.95
CA TYR A 573 -13.46 27.23 -21.98
C TYR A 573 -13.63 26.41 -23.27
N ASN A 574 -12.54 26.26 -24.03
CA ASN A 574 -12.48 25.57 -25.32
C ASN A 574 -13.43 26.07 -26.42
N THR A 575 -14.13 27.19 -26.20
CA THR A 575 -15.01 27.81 -27.20
C THR A 575 -14.19 28.60 -28.22
N ILE A 576 -14.62 28.62 -29.48
CA ILE A 576 -14.07 29.53 -30.50
C ILE A 576 -14.89 30.81 -30.43
N LEU A 577 -14.25 31.93 -30.07
CA LEU A 577 -14.90 33.23 -29.95
C LEU A 577 -14.13 34.26 -30.76
N GLU A 578 -14.85 35.06 -31.54
CA GLU A 578 -14.35 36.31 -32.10
C GLU A 578 -14.18 37.36 -30.98
N PRO A 579 -13.31 38.37 -31.16
CA PRO A 579 -13.04 39.36 -30.10
C PRO A 579 -14.29 40.04 -29.53
N HIS A 580 -15.24 40.39 -30.41
CA HIS A 580 -16.48 41.04 -30.01
C HIS A 580 -17.42 40.10 -29.23
N GLU A 581 -17.38 38.80 -29.49
CA GLU A 581 -18.16 37.79 -28.76
C GLU A 581 -17.59 37.59 -27.35
N TYR A 582 -16.26 37.57 -27.24
CA TYR A 582 -15.57 37.52 -25.95
C TYR A 582 -15.90 38.74 -25.07
N ASP A 583 -15.78 39.94 -25.62
CA ASP A 583 -16.08 41.17 -24.91
C ASP A 583 -17.55 41.23 -24.48
N PHE A 584 -18.46 40.77 -25.34
CA PHE A 584 -19.87 40.65 -25.02
C PHE A 584 -20.13 39.68 -23.86
N ILE A 585 -19.50 38.49 -23.86
CA ILE A 585 -19.65 37.52 -22.77
C ILE A 585 -19.11 38.09 -21.46
N ASN A 586 -17.95 38.75 -21.50
CA ASN A 586 -17.34 39.35 -20.31
C ASN A 586 -18.24 40.45 -19.72
N ASP A 587 -18.74 41.35 -20.58
CA ASP A 587 -19.65 42.42 -20.19
C ASP A 587 -20.96 41.84 -19.62
N ALA A 588 -21.55 40.85 -20.29
CA ALA A 588 -22.76 40.18 -19.84
C ALA A 588 -22.59 39.53 -18.46
N VAL A 589 -21.51 38.76 -18.23
CA VAL A 589 -21.25 38.10 -16.93
C VAL A 589 -20.98 39.13 -15.83
N SER A 590 -20.19 40.17 -16.12
CA SER A 590 -19.86 41.21 -15.13
C SER A 590 -21.10 41.96 -14.62
N LYS A 591 -22.09 42.18 -15.50
CA LYS A 591 -23.35 42.88 -15.24
C LYS A 591 -24.42 42.04 -14.54
N ILE A 592 -24.20 40.74 -14.32
CA ILE A 592 -25.16 39.93 -13.55
C ILE A 592 -25.13 40.41 -12.09
N GLU A 593 -26.17 41.11 -11.66
CA GLU A 593 -26.35 41.52 -10.28
C GLU A 593 -27.15 40.44 -9.52
N ILE A 594 -26.53 39.83 -8.51
CA ILE A 594 -27.19 38.87 -7.62
C ILE A 594 -27.99 39.67 -6.58
N GLY A 595 -29.17 40.12 -6.96
CA GLY A 595 -30.13 40.78 -6.07
C GLY A 595 -31.45 41.03 -6.78
N ASP A 596 -32.57 40.63 -6.17
CA ASP A 596 -34.01 40.87 -6.44
C ASP A 596 -34.46 41.48 -7.79
N ASN A 597 -33.81 41.15 -8.90
CA ASN A 597 -34.13 41.61 -10.26
C ASN A 597 -34.33 40.43 -11.21
N TYR A 598 -34.95 39.38 -10.68
CA TYR A 598 -35.52 38.27 -11.46
C TYR A 598 -36.41 38.78 -12.61
N ASP A 599 -37.06 39.93 -12.42
CA ASP A 599 -37.98 40.56 -13.38
C ASP A 599 -37.32 41.48 -14.42
N GLN A 600 -36.08 41.95 -14.22
CA GLN A 600 -35.44 42.88 -15.17
C GLN A 600 -34.73 42.15 -16.32
N LEU A 601 -34.07 41.02 -16.05
CA LEU A 601 -33.41 40.22 -17.10
C LEU A 601 -34.41 39.56 -18.06
N LEU A 602 -35.62 39.22 -17.60
CA LEU A 602 -36.70 38.68 -18.44
C LEU A 602 -37.38 39.74 -19.32
N LYS A 603 -37.20 41.04 -19.05
CA LYS A 603 -37.86 42.14 -19.79
C LYS A 603 -36.99 42.75 -20.90
N THR A 604 -35.70 42.42 -20.94
CA THR A 604 -34.78 42.88 -21.99
C THR A 604 -34.33 41.79 -22.98
N ALA A 605 -34.94 40.60 -22.92
CA ALA A 605 -34.79 39.54 -23.92
C ALA A 605 -35.87 39.62 -25.00
#